data_AF-A0ABD2Q6K0-F1
#
_entry.id   AF-A0ABD2Q6K0-F1
#
_cell.length_a   1.000
_cell.length_b   1.000
_cell.length_c   1.000
_cell.angle_alpha   90.00
_cell.angle_beta   90.00
_cell.angle_gamma   90.00
#
_symmetry.space_group_name_H-M   'P 1'
#
loop_
_entity.id
_entity.type
_entity.pdbx_description
1 polymer ?
#
loop_
_entity_poly.entity_id
_entity_poly.type
_entity_poly.pdbx_seq_one_letter_code
_entity_poly.pdbx_strand_id
1 'polypeptide(L)'
;MACKELNSCESKAELTPRLFTHDEELPPHTSDCDTDECVPQHPIRKMLRDLFSRSGSSSKLVYKNDMYVIMDVLSRHLDDLSPDSKHLPEYLSILLNIVRYSDYLHDGYKFASIRDSLQALGEQLAYYNDSQSKISSRLVSEIIFYFK
;
A
#
# COMPACT_ATOMS: atom_id res chain seq x y z
N MET A 1 -64.57 9.50 16.19
CA MET A 1 -63.83 10.20 15.12
C MET A 1 -62.75 9.28 14.62
N ALA A 2 -62.62 9.17 13.31
CA ALA A 2 -61.92 8.11 12.59
C ALA A 2 -60.38 8.25 12.57
N CYS A 3 -59.74 7.06 12.59
CA CYS A 3 -58.56 6.56 11.87
C CYS A 3 -57.39 7.46 11.41
N LYS A 4 -56.16 6.96 11.69
CA LYS A 4 -55.05 6.64 10.75
C LYS A 4 -53.93 5.92 11.55
N GLU A 5 -53.77 4.60 11.47
CA GLU A 5 -53.02 3.76 10.49
C GLU A 5 -51.50 4.04 10.38
N LEU A 6 -50.63 3.13 10.88
CA LEU A 6 -49.82 2.09 10.18
C LEU A 6 -48.44 2.65 9.69
N ASN A 7 -47.24 2.05 9.76
CA ASN A 7 -46.65 0.70 9.89
C ASN A 7 -45.17 0.89 10.32
N SER A 8 -44.53 0.15 11.24
CA SER A 8 -44.03 -1.24 11.21
C SER A 8 -43.24 -1.65 9.96
N CYS A 9 -41.93 -1.92 10.10
CA CYS A 9 -41.25 -2.99 9.35
C CYS A 9 -39.85 -3.27 9.93
N GLU A 10 -39.77 -4.30 10.78
CA GLU A 10 -38.57 -5.13 10.92
C GLU A 10 -38.28 -5.84 9.59
N SER A 11 -37.00 -5.99 9.21
CA SER A 11 -36.62 -7.09 8.33
C SER A 11 -35.24 -7.64 8.66
N LYS A 12 -35.23 -8.95 8.84
CA LYS A 12 -34.12 -9.84 9.20
C LYS A 12 -33.08 -9.89 8.09
N ALA A 13 -31.79 -9.93 8.47
CA ALA A 13 -30.70 -10.26 7.57
C ALA A 13 -30.56 -11.79 7.46
N GLU A 14 -30.92 -12.34 6.30
CA GLU A 14 -30.77 -13.75 5.97
C GLU A 14 -29.46 -13.94 5.19
N LEU A 15 -28.54 -14.75 5.73
CA LEU A 15 -27.29 -15.14 5.05
C LEU A 15 -27.58 -16.25 4.03
N THR A 16 -27.38 -15.96 2.74
CA THR A 16 -27.25 -16.99 1.69
C THR A 16 -25.88 -16.88 1.01
N PRO A 17 -25.15 -17.99 0.81
CA PRO A 17 -23.84 -17.97 0.17
C PRO A 17 -24.01 -17.85 -1.35
N ARG A 18 -23.40 -16.82 -1.97
CA ARG A 18 -23.42 -16.64 -3.42
C ARG A 18 -22.46 -17.62 -4.10
N LEU A 19 -23.05 -18.53 -4.87
CA LEU A 19 -22.40 -19.41 -5.82
C LEU A 19 -21.89 -18.57 -7.01
N PHE A 20 -20.61 -18.70 -7.38
CA PHE A 20 -20.05 -18.06 -8.56
C PHE A 20 -20.60 -18.74 -9.83
N THR A 21 -21.46 -18.05 -10.57
CA THR A 21 -21.78 -18.40 -11.97
C THR A 21 -21.12 -17.37 -12.88
N HIS A 22 -20.28 -17.87 -13.77
CA HIS A 22 -19.74 -17.13 -14.91
C HIS A 22 -20.91 -16.70 -15.82
N ASP A 23 -21.06 -15.40 -16.05
CA ASP A 23 -21.32 -14.78 -17.36
C ASP A 23 -21.36 -13.25 -17.22
N GLU A 24 -20.93 -12.57 -18.29
CA GLU A 24 -20.52 -11.17 -18.43
C GLU A 24 -21.53 -10.09 -17.99
N GLU A 25 -21.04 -9.09 -17.24
CA GLU A 25 -20.91 -7.67 -17.64
C GLU A 25 -20.62 -6.83 -16.37
N LEU A 26 -19.42 -6.26 -16.28
CA LEU A 26 -19.07 -5.30 -15.22
C LEU A 26 -19.86 -4.00 -15.44
N PRO A 27 -20.72 -3.55 -14.51
CA PRO A 27 -21.41 -2.27 -14.65
C PRO A 27 -20.39 -1.12 -14.58
N PRO A 28 -20.62 0.00 -15.28
CA PRO A 28 -19.70 1.12 -15.32
C PRO A 28 -19.51 1.66 -13.91
N HIS A 29 -18.28 1.59 -13.40
CA HIS A 29 -17.85 2.27 -12.18
C HIS A 29 -18.01 3.79 -12.36
N THR A 30 -19.18 4.32 -12.01
CA THR A 30 -19.41 5.76 -11.80
C THR A 30 -20.36 5.92 -10.62
N SER A 31 -19.89 5.54 -9.43
CA SER A 31 -20.36 6.21 -8.22
C SER A 31 -19.39 7.36 -7.98
N ASP A 32 -19.79 8.55 -8.39
CA ASP A 32 -19.09 9.80 -8.10
C ASP A 32 -19.08 9.99 -6.57
N CYS A 33 -17.96 9.61 -5.98
CA CYS A 33 -17.64 9.87 -4.58
C CYS A 33 -16.66 11.05 -4.55
N ASP A 34 -17.20 12.27 -4.46
CA ASP A 34 -16.47 13.55 -4.41
C ASP A 34 -15.72 13.81 -3.08
N THR A 35 -15.26 12.75 -2.41
CA THR A 35 -14.38 12.83 -1.25
C THR A 35 -13.22 11.87 -1.46
N ASP A 36 -11.99 12.37 -1.36
CA ASP A 36 -10.70 11.62 -1.45
C ASP A 36 -10.65 10.36 -0.54
N GLU A 37 -11.62 10.18 0.36
CA GLU A 37 -11.81 9.01 1.24
C GLU A 37 -12.31 7.73 0.55
N CYS A 38 -12.81 7.78 -0.69
CA CYS A 38 -13.42 6.61 -1.33
C CYS A 38 -12.66 6.06 -2.55
N VAL A 39 -11.39 6.43 -2.73
CA VAL A 39 -10.54 5.70 -3.68
C VAL A 39 -10.03 4.44 -2.98
N PRO A 40 -10.46 3.23 -3.39
CA PRO A 40 -9.97 2.01 -2.80
C PRO A 40 -8.44 1.96 -2.93
N GLN A 41 -7.75 1.66 -1.83
CA GLN A 41 -6.29 1.52 -1.83
C GLN A 41 -5.87 0.59 -2.96
N HIS A 42 -4.78 0.95 -3.65
CA HIS A 42 -4.31 0.15 -4.77
C HIS A 42 -4.07 -1.29 -4.32
N PRO A 43 -4.81 -2.27 -4.85
CA PRO A 43 -4.96 -3.59 -4.24
C PRO A 43 -3.61 -4.31 -4.10
N ILE A 44 -2.70 -4.13 -5.07
CA ILE A 44 -1.35 -4.70 -5.03
C ILE A 44 -0.51 -4.09 -3.90
N ARG A 45 -0.62 -2.78 -3.64
CA ARG A 45 0.16 -2.11 -2.59
C ARG A 45 -0.31 -2.52 -1.22
N LYS A 46 -1.63 -2.64 -1.04
CA LYS A 46 -2.23 -3.21 0.16
C LYS A 46 -1.80 -4.66 0.37
N MET A 47 -1.89 -5.50 -0.67
CA MET A 47 -1.44 -6.89 -0.62
C MET A 47 0.03 -7.02 -0.22
N LEU A 48 0.93 -6.22 -0.81
CA LEU A 48 2.36 -6.24 -0.45
C LEU A 48 2.58 -5.79 1.00
N ARG A 49 1.85 -4.76 1.46
CA ARG A 49 1.91 -4.31 2.85
C ARG A 49 1.47 -5.40 3.83
N ASP A 50 0.40 -6.12 3.48
CA ASP A 50 -0.16 -7.21 4.28
C ASP A 50 0.79 -8.43 4.29
N LEU A 51 1.37 -8.76 3.13
CA LEU A 51 2.34 -9.84 2.94
C LEU A 51 3.59 -9.65 3.80
N PHE A 52 4.10 -8.42 3.88
CA PHE A 52 5.27 -8.04 4.68
C PHE A 52 4.90 -7.37 6.02
N SER A 53 3.78 -7.75 6.62
CA SER A 53 3.34 -7.17 7.90
C SER A 53 4.13 -7.72 9.12
N ARG A 54 3.93 -7.07 10.27
CA ARG A 54 4.79 -7.12 11.48
C ARG A 54 4.99 -8.50 12.14
N SER A 55 4.20 -9.49 11.76
CA SER A 55 4.25 -10.82 12.36
C SER A 55 3.82 -11.83 11.29
N GLY A 56 4.76 -12.42 10.57
CA GLY A 56 4.38 -13.32 9.51
C GLY A 56 5.48 -14.21 8.96
N SER A 57 5.25 -15.51 9.05
CA SER A 57 5.74 -16.53 8.11
C SER A 57 5.37 -16.22 6.66
N SER A 58 4.46 -15.28 6.40
CA SER A 58 4.02 -14.85 5.08
C SER A 58 5.15 -14.28 4.22
N SER A 59 6.12 -13.58 4.80
CA SER A 59 7.29 -13.10 4.03
C SER A 59 8.13 -14.26 3.47
N LYS A 60 8.08 -15.44 4.11
CA LYS A 60 8.75 -16.66 3.66
C LYS A 60 8.05 -17.35 2.48
N LEU A 61 6.82 -16.94 2.15
CA LEU A 61 6.12 -17.41 0.95
C LEU A 61 6.71 -16.78 -0.32
N VAL A 62 7.41 -15.65 -0.19
CA VAL A 62 8.06 -14.97 -1.31
C VAL A 62 9.40 -15.64 -1.58
N TYR A 63 9.56 -16.22 -2.76
CA TYR A 63 10.83 -16.78 -3.17
C TYR A 63 11.87 -15.69 -3.34
N LYS A 64 13.15 -16.05 -3.14
CA LYS A 64 14.28 -15.12 -3.24
C LYS A 64 14.33 -14.35 -4.58
N ASN A 65 14.06 -15.04 -5.69
CA ASN A 65 14.02 -14.39 -7.00
C ASN A 65 12.87 -13.38 -7.12
N ASP A 66 11.69 -13.72 -6.59
CA ASP A 66 10.53 -12.83 -6.60
C ASP A 66 10.79 -11.60 -5.72
N MET A 67 11.48 -11.77 -4.59
CA MET A 67 11.92 -10.66 -3.75
C MET A 67 12.79 -9.67 -4.54
N TYR A 68 13.74 -10.15 -5.34
CA TYR A 68 14.58 -9.28 -6.16
C TYR A 68 13.76 -8.50 -7.19
N VAL A 69 12.78 -9.14 -7.82
CA VAL A 69 11.88 -8.49 -8.77
C VAL A 69 11.01 -7.44 -8.07
N ILE A 70 10.48 -7.74 -6.88
CA ILE A 70 9.71 -6.77 -6.07
C ILE A 70 10.59 -5.57 -5.73
N MET A 71 11.84 -5.80 -5.30
CA MET A 71 12.78 -4.73 -4.97
C MET A 71 13.16 -3.89 -6.20
N ASP A 72 13.30 -4.51 -7.37
CA ASP A 72 13.54 -3.79 -8.63
C ASP A 72 12.37 -2.89 -9.02
N VAL A 73 11.15 -3.40 -8.84
CA VAL A 73 9.94 -2.61 -9.07
C VAL A 73 9.87 -1.45 -8.08
N LEU A 74 10.11 -1.70 -6.78
CA LEU A 74 10.09 -0.64 -5.76
C LEU A 74 11.17 0.41 -6.00
N SER A 75 12.41 0.00 -6.32
CA SER A 75 13.50 0.92 -6.63
C SER A 75 13.14 1.83 -7.80
N ARG A 76 12.59 1.25 -8.88
CA ARG A 76 12.14 2.04 -10.03
C ARG A 76 11.04 3.04 -9.66
N HIS A 77 10.08 2.64 -8.83
CA HIS A 77 9.05 3.57 -8.36
C HIS A 77 9.63 4.69 -7.50
N LEU A 78 10.69 4.44 -6.71
CA LEU A 78 11.35 5.49 -5.94
C LEU A 78 12.07 6.50 -6.84
N ASP A 79 12.66 6.05 -7.95
CA ASP A 79 13.34 6.92 -8.90
C ASP A 79 12.35 7.71 -9.78
N ASP A 80 11.20 7.11 -10.12
CA ASP A 80 10.20 7.72 -11.00
C ASP A 80 9.23 8.66 -10.28
N LEU A 81 9.01 8.47 -8.97
CA LEU A 81 8.03 9.28 -8.22
C LEU A 81 8.62 10.61 -7.79
N SER A 82 7.85 11.67 -8.03
CA SER A 82 8.17 12.99 -7.53
C SER A 82 8.00 13.08 -6.01
N PRO A 83 8.78 13.93 -5.32
CA PRO A 83 8.73 14.07 -3.85
C PRO A 83 7.38 14.52 -3.28
N ASP A 84 6.58 15.20 -4.11
CA ASP A 84 5.23 15.68 -3.80
C ASP A 84 4.13 14.63 -4.02
N SER A 85 4.50 13.43 -4.49
CA SER A 85 3.54 12.37 -4.79
C SER A 85 2.85 11.84 -3.54
N LYS A 86 1.51 11.80 -3.56
CA LYS A 86 0.67 11.22 -2.51
C LYS A 86 0.90 9.73 -2.28
N HIS A 87 1.51 9.03 -3.22
CA HIS A 87 1.77 7.58 -3.13
C HIS A 87 3.15 7.25 -2.59
N LEU A 88 4.07 8.21 -2.55
CA LEU A 88 5.45 7.98 -2.10
C LEU A 88 5.52 7.40 -0.67
N PRO A 89 4.78 7.92 0.33
CA PRO A 89 4.81 7.33 1.68
C PRO A 89 4.37 5.87 1.71
N GLU A 90 3.46 5.48 0.81
CA GLU A 90 2.97 4.12 0.71
C GLU A 90 4.06 3.18 0.16
N TYR A 91 4.77 3.54 -0.90
CA TYR A 91 5.90 2.75 -1.40
C TYR A 91 7.03 2.64 -0.37
N LEU A 92 7.38 3.74 0.30
CA LEU A 92 8.37 3.76 1.36
C LEU A 92 7.95 2.86 2.54
N SER A 93 6.67 2.85 2.90
CA SER A 93 6.17 1.97 3.96
C SER A 93 6.26 0.48 3.61
N ILE A 94 6.04 0.11 2.34
CA ILE A 94 6.22 -1.27 1.86
C ILE A 94 7.70 -1.63 1.91
N LEU A 95 8.58 -0.76 1.43
CA LEU A 95 10.02 -0.97 1.47
C LEU A 95 10.52 -1.16 2.92
N LEU A 96 10.09 -0.29 3.84
CA LEU A 96 10.42 -0.40 5.26
C LEU A 96 9.95 -1.74 5.84
N ASN A 97 8.75 -2.21 5.48
CA ASN A 97 8.23 -3.49 5.91
C ASN A 97 9.07 -4.68 5.38
N ILE A 98 9.46 -4.65 4.10
CA ILE A 98 10.34 -5.67 3.52
C ILE A 98 11.67 -5.72 4.27
N VAL A 99 12.30 -4.56 4.47
CA VAL A 99 13.59 -4.44 5.17
C VAL A 99 13.50 -4.92 6.63
N ARG A 100 12.34 -4.79 7.27
CA ARG A 100 12.12 -5.20 8.66
C ARG A 100 11.78 -6.67 8.87
N TYR A 101 10.97 -7.23 7.98
CA TYR A 101 10.28 -8.50 8.22
C TYR A 101 10.63 -9.58 7.18
N SER A 102 11.63 -9.36 6.35
CA SER A 102 12.17 -10.35 5.42
C SER A 102 13.68 -10.54 5.56
N ASP A 103 14.21 -11.59 4.94
CA ASP A 103 15.64 -11.89 4.89
C ASP A 103 16.40 -11.08 3.82
N TYR A 104 15.75 -10.10 3.19
CA TYR A 104 16.35 -9.28 2.12
C TYR A 104 17.69 -8.64 2.54
N LEU A 105 17.80 -8.19 3.80
CA LEU A 105 19.01 -7.57 4.33
C LEU A 105 20.23 -8.52 4.36
N HIS A 106 20.02 -9.83 4.40
CA HIS A 106 21.12 -10.81 4.39
C HIS A 106 21.73 -11.00 3.00
N ASP A 107 20.94 -10.79 1.94
CA ASP A 107 21.34 -11.11 0.57
C ASP A 107 22.12 -9.99 -0.14
N GLY A 108 22.05 -8.75 0.36
CA GLY A 108 22.85 -7.64 -0.18
C GLY A 108 22.39 -7.11 -1.56
N TYR A 109 21.29 -7.63 -2.12
CA TYR A 109 20.89 -7.34 -3.49
C TYR A 109 20.59 -5.84 -3.70
N LYS A 110 21.37 -5.16 -4.54
CA LYS A 110 21.21 -3.73 -4.90
C LYS A 110 21.20 -2.72 -3.73
N PHE A 111 21.79 -3.05 -2.58
CA PHE A 111 21.77 -2.16 -1.40
C PHE A 111 22.32 -0.76 -1.68
N ALA A 112 23.47 -0.68 -2.37
CA ALA A 112 24.09 0.60 -2.69
C ALA A 112 23.15 1.47 -3.55
N SER A 113 22.63 0.91 -4.64
CA SER A 113 21.72 1.63 -5.55
C SER A 113 20.48 2.14 -4.82
N ILE A 114 19.82 1.30 -4.02
CA ILE A 114 18.59 1.69 -3.30
C ILE A 114 18.90 2.74 -2.23
N ARG A 115 20.02 2.58 -1.50
CA ARG A 115 20.44 3.56 -0.51
C ARG A 115 20.74 4.91 -1.16
N ASP A 116 21.43 4.93 -2.29
CA ASP A 116 21.80 6.14 -2.98
C ASP A 116 20.55 6.85 -3.54
N SER A 117 19.58 6.10 -4.11
CA SER A 117 18.26 6.64 -4.49
C SER A 117 17.49 7.22 -3.30
N LEU A 118 17.49 6.53 -2.15
CA LEU A 118 16.85 7.01 -0.93
C LEU A 118 17.51 8.28 -0.36
N GLN A 119 18.84 8.39 -0.46
CA GLN A 119 19.57 9.59 -0.05
C GLN A 119 19.20 10.78 -0.94
N ALA A 120 19.24 10.59 -2.26
CA ALA A 120 18.84 11.61 -3.22
C ALA A 120 17.39 12.06 -3.00
N LEU A 121 16.48 11.11 -2.75
CA LEU A 121 15.09 11.41 -2.41
C LEU A 121 14.97 12.19 -1.09
N GLY A 122 15.73 11.80 -0.07
CA GLY A 122 15.75 12.48 1.23
C GLY A 122 16.17 13.95 1.13
N GLU A 123 17.18 14.25 0.29
CA GLU A 123 17.62 15.61 0.00
C GLU A 123 16.52 16.42 -0.70
N GLN A 124 15.83 15.82 -1.68
CA GLN A 124 14.73 16.47 -2.37
C GLN A 124 13.55 16.77 -1.44
N LEU A 125 13.17 15.81 -0.59
CA LEU A 125 12.08 15.96 0.39
C LEU A 125 12.32 17.09 1.39
N ALA A 126 13.58 17.42 1.70
CA ALA A 126 13.93 18.49 2.64
C ALA A 126 13.47 19.89 2.16
N TYR A 127 13.22 20.06 0.87
CA TYR A 127 12.70 21.32 0.31
C TYR A 127 11.18 21.47 0.51
N TYR A 128 10.44 20.37 0.66
CA TYR A 128 8.99 20.35 0.77
C TYR A 128 8.53 20.37 2.23
N ASN A 129 7.51 21.19 2.53
CA ASN A 129 7.05 21.43 3.90
C ASN A 129 5.67 20.83 4.23
N ASP A 130 5.08 20.08 3.30
CA ASP A 130 3.79 19.43 3.49
C ASP A 130 3.87 18.24 4.46
N SER A 131 2.71 17.77 4.92
CA SER A 131 2.63 16.66 5.88
C SER A 131 3.11 15.33 5.28
N GLN A 132 2.93 15.10 3.98
CA GLN A 132 3.36 13.85 3.33
C GLN A 132 4.88 13.80 3.21
N SER A 133 5.52 14.90 2.81
CA SER A 133 6.98 15.00 2.76
C SER A 133 7.62 14.70 4.11
N LYS A 134 7.06 15.22 5.21
CA LYS A 134 7.56 14.94 6.57
C LYS A 134 7.46 13.45 6.94
N ILE A 135 6.37 12.78 6.56
CA ILE A 135 6.20 11.34 6.77
C ILE A 135 7.22 10.57 5.92
N SER A 136 7.32 10.90 4.63
CA SER A 136 8.29 10.29 3.71
C SER A 136 9.72 10.46 4.19
N SER A 137 10.12 11.66 4.63
CA SER A 137 11.45 11.96 5.15
C SER A 137 11.78 11.12 6.39
N ARG A 138 10.80 10.95 7.29
CA ARG A 138 10.94 10.05 8.45
C ARG A 138 11.14 8.60 8.01
N LEU A 139 10.32 8.11 7.07
CA LEU A 139 10.43 6.75 6.54
C LEU A 139 11.78 6.52 5.85
N VAL A 140 12.23 7.46 5.01
CA VAL A 140 13.55 7.41 4.34
C VAL A 140 14.67 7.30 5.37
N SER A 141 14.66 8.14 6.40
CA SER A 141 15.68 8.12 7.46
C SER A 141 15.70 6.78 8.21
N GLU A 142 14.51 6.24 8.48
CA GLU A 142 14.33 4.95 9.14
C GLU A 142 14.79 3.77 8.27
N ILE A 143 14.52 3.81 6.96
CA ILE A 143 14.97 2.79 6.01
C ILE A 143 16.49 2.85 5.86
N ILE A 144 17.07 4.04 5.66
CA ILE A 144 18.53 4.23 5.53
C ILE A 144 19.27 3.69 6.77
N PHE A 145 18.67 3.79 7.96
CA PHE A 145 19.25 3.22 9.18
C PHE A 145 19.47 1.70 9.09
N TYR A 146 18.60 0.96 8.40
CA TYR A 146 18.76 -0.49 8.19
C TYR A 146 19.82 -0.85 7.15
N PHE A 147 20.22 0.10 6.29
CA PHE A 147 21.27 -0.10 5.29
C PHE A 147 22.67 0.33 5.77
N LYS A 148 22.82 0.70 7.06
CA LYS A 148 24.09 1.00 7.72
C LYS A 148 24.71 -0.26 8.32
#